data_AF-A0AB36I4U0-F1
#
_entry.id   AF-A0AB36I4U0-F1
#
_cell.length_a   1.000
_cell.length_b   1.000
_cell.length_c   1.000
_cell.angle_alpha   90.00
_cell.angle_beta   90.00
_cell.angle_gamma   90.00
#
_symmetry.space_group_name_H-M   'P 1'
#
loop_
_entity.id
_entity.type
_entity.pdbx_description
1 polymer ?
#
loop_
_entity_poly.entity_id
_entity_poly.type
_entity_poly.pdbx_seq_one_letter_code
_entity_poly.pdbx_strand_id
1 'polypeptide(L)'
;MSSVTFENDFFGSLLDMAESHIDVHKNQHDRMQKGEEPVIELRGNSVSDDSWKLLINKAIEQGVRSPDDWKKFNATRAKERQKPDYETYLRDMCGKTVKALRRSRDKDGQTQQKRTQLSQQLAYFDRQNVLVDGSLWYIANTDDPRPKGVSEKQWRAFEVEALKRFDNDPTYRTLNPGVFRSEIHLDEKGEVHKQDVAVWFHRDNQNRVQYAKSKGIHDSLLKLYNGNEDELNRRLDLLCDISRTVDKTPGKTRSDVLLFRDIESGKQPTEHYTQRERDNREIVLWRFENIHALQQVALQVAKERNIDYQLSTVYETDGQHQNRTTYMAARQAQAKVKGYKRAVYADKKLQKQINSVYTNAIGHDPDPGLSPLERVNEIAVHLKSLKEEAQKLQDQNEREQQKLDQTKRQNELLQQQTSNWQQFRLLLVNIIEKLWNLMFDRDMRDDYKNNHQRWRDSMTAQVDNQMHKMIDGKTKDQLHAPEKGGNKSEKTL
;
A
#
# COMPACT_ATOMS: atom_id res chain seq x y z
N MET A 1 1.23 -3.33 16.07
CA MET A 1 0.40 -3.96 17.11
C MET A 1 -0.75 -4.60 16.39
N SER A 2 -1.07 -5.84 16.74
CA SER A 2 -2.16 -6.59 16.11
C SER A 2 -3.28 -6.80 17.10
N SER A 3 -4.51 -6.74 16.60
CA SER A 3 -5.69 -6.90 17.44
C SER A 3 -6.25 -8.30 17.29
N VAL A 4 -6.28 -9.05 18.40
CA VAL A 4 -7.06 -10.28 18.51
C VAL A 4 -8.52 -9.87 18.73
N THR A 5 -9.42 -10.29 17.84
CA THR A 5 -10.86 -9.99 17.96
C THR A 5 -11.70 -11.26 17.98
N PHE A 6 -12.84 -11.16 18.66
CA PHE A 6 -13.83 -12.22 18.77
C PHE A 6 -15.23 -11.67 18.50
N GLU A 7 -15.87 -12.20 17.47
CA GLU A 7 -17.28 -11.94 17.19
C GLU A 7 -18.10 -13.20 17.52
N ASN A 8 -19.24 -13.01 18.18
CA ASN A 8 -20.11 -14.13 18.54
C ASN A 8 -21.56 -13.69 18.67
N ASP A 9 -22.40 -14.31 17.86
CA ASP A 9 -23.83 -14.05 17.75
C ASP A 9 -24.55 -15.28 17.16
N PHE A 10 -25.89 -15.32 17.25
CA PHE A 10 -26.72 -16.34 16.61
C PHE A 10 -26.85 -16.12 15.09
N PHE A 11 -25.72 -15.95 14.42
CA PHE A 11 -25.60 -15.82 12.96
C PHE A 11 -24.95 -17.04 12.31
N GLY A 12 -24.59 -18.06 13.10
CA GLY A 12 -24.07 -19.32 12.57
C GLY A 12 -25.11 -19.94 11.63
N SER A 13 -24.82 -19.94 10.33
CA SER A 13 -25.64 -20.61 9.33
C SER A 13 -24.95 -21.91 8.96
N LEU A 14 -25.68 -23.03 8.94
CA LEU A 14 -25.18 -24.27 8.37
C LEU A 14 -24.85 -24.13 6.87
N LEU A 15 -25.39 -23.08 6.22
CA LEU A 15 -25.16 -22.72 4.82
C LEU A 15 -23.96 -21.76 4.60
N ASP A 16 -23.39 -21.17 5.66
CA ASP A 16 -22.17 -20.33 5.57
C ASP A 16 -20.89 -21.10 5.95
N MET A 17 -21.00 -22.43 6.05
CA MET A 17 -19.91 -23.38 6.31
C MET A 17 -19.94 -24.48 5.25
N ALA A 18 -18.95 -25.38 5.20
CA ALA A 18 -18.93 -26.51 4.26
C ALA A 18 -18.78 -26.07 2.79
N GLU A 19 -19.10 -26.94 1.81
CA GLU A 19 -19.01 -26.59 0.38
C GLU A 19 -19.78 -25.30 0.01
N SER A 20 -20.90 -25.04 0.69
CA SER A 20 -21.66 -23.80 0.51
C SER A 20 -20.87 -22.55 0.89
N HIS A 21 -19.92 -22.64 1.82
CA HIS A 21 -19.00 -21.54 2.13
C HIS A 21 -18.14 -21.19 0.91
N ILE A 22 -17.50 -22.20 0.30
CA ILE A 22 -16.68 -22.03 -0.89
C ILE A 22 -17.51 -21.40 -2.01
N ASP A 23 -18.75 -21.86 -2.20
CA ASP A 23 -19.65 -21.31 -3.22
C ASP A 23 -20.11 -19.86 -2.96
N VAL A 24 -20.39 -19.51 -1.71
CA VAL A 24 -20.80 -18.14 -1.30
C VAL A 24 -19.62 -17.18 -1.41
N HIS A 25 -18.40 -17.66 -1.17
CA HIS A 25 -17.18 -16.87 -1.14
C HIS A 25 -16.33 -16.98 -2.42
N LYS A 26 -16.75 -17.75 -3.43
CA LYS A 26 -16.03 -17.93 -4.71
C LYS A 26 -15.70 -16.67 -5.51
N ASN A 27 -16.34 -15.55 -5.20
CA ASN A 27 -16.09 -14.25 -5.83
C ASN A 27 -15.34 -13.29 -4.89
N GLN A 28 -14.75 -13.82 -3.81
CA GLN A 28 -14.03 -13.09 -2.77
C GLN A 28 -12.53 -13.48 -2.70
N HIS A 29 -12.06 -14.33 -3.62
CA HIS A 29 -10.68 -14.85 -3.79
C HIS A 29 -9.55 -13.83 -4.01
N ASP A 30 -9.80 -12.54 -3.86
CA ASP A 30 -8.85 -11.48 -4.27
C ASP A 30 -7.52 -11.49 -3.49
N ARG A 31 -7.42 -12.25 -2.38
CA ARG A 31 -6.28 -12.27 -1.44
C ARG A 31 -5.64 -13.64 -1.22
N MET A 32 -6.15 -14.70 -1.85
CA MET A 32 -5.55 -16.03 -1.72
C MET A 32 -4.20 -16.12 -2.43
N GLN A 33 -3.23 -16.80 -1.82
CA GLN A 33 -1.98 -17.13 -2.49
C GLN A 33 -2.16 -18.37 -3.39
N LYS A 34 -1.38 -18.43 -4.47
CA LYS A 34 -1.39 -19.58 -5.39
C LYS A 34 -1.06 -20.86 -4.63
N GLY A 35 -2.01 -21.81 -4.62
CA GLY A 35 -1.87 -23.12 -3.98
C GLY A 35 -2.31 -23.18 -2.52
N GLU A 36 -2.93 -22.12 -1.97
CA GLU A 36 -3.66 -22.22 -0.70
C GLU A 36 -5.02 -22.90 -0.92
N GLU A 37 -5.39 -23.78 0.01
CA GLU A 37 -6.78 -24.24 0.12
C GLU A 37 -7.62 -23.11 0.72
N PRO A 38 -8.84 -22.86 0.22
CA PRO A 38 -9.67 -21.74 0.68
C PRO A 38 -10.10 -21.90 2.16
N VAL A 39 -10.24 -23.16 2.59
CA VAL A 39 -10.66 -23.54 3.94
C VAL A 39 -9.73 -24.63 4.47
N ILE A 40 -9.35 -24.53 5.73
CA ILE A 40 -8.64 -25.58 6.47
C ILE A 40 -9.55 -26.13 7.57
N GLU A 41 -9.89 -27.40 7.49
CA GLU A 41 -10.70 -28.11 8.49
C GLU A 41 -9.91 -28.31 9.79
N LEU A 42 -10.56 -28.10 10.95
CA LEU A 42 -9.93 -28.27 12.26
C LEU A 42 -10.55 -29.38 13.11
N ARG A 43 -11.88 -29.46 13.23
CA ARG A 43 -12.52 -30.35 14.21
C ARG A 43 -13.80 -31.03 13.74
N GLY A 44 -13.70 -32.36 13.65
CA GLY A 44 -14.84 -33.27 13.66
C GLY A 44 -15.72 -33.15 12.42
N ASN A 45 -15.17 -32.57 11.36
CA ASN A 45 -15.88 -32.26 10.15
C ASN A 45 -14.93 -32.27 8.95
N SER A 46 -15.40 -32.81 7.83
CA SER A 46 -14.92 -32.46 6.50
C SER A 46 -15.81 -31.37 5.88
N VAL A 47 -15.29 -30.61 4.92
CA VAL A 47 -16.06 -29.69 4.07
C VAL A 47 -17.25 -30.41 3.42
N SER A 48 -17.16 -31.70 3.13
CA SER A 48 -18.27 -32.51 2.61
C SER A 48 -19.24 -33.04 3.66
N ASP A 49 -18.94 -32.88 4.96
CA ASP A 49 -19.81 -33.40 6.00
C ASP A 49 -21.11 -32.60 6.12
N ASP A 50 -22.20 -33.34 6.30
CA ASP A 50 -23.52 -32.79 6.57
C ASP A 50 -23.52 -32.05 7.92
N SER A 51 -23.49 -30.71 7.84
CA SER A 51 -23.56 -29.78 8.96
C SER A 51 -24.76 -30.06 9.88
N TRP A 52 -25.90 -30.50 9.33
CA TRP A 52 -27.08 -30.83 10.12
C TRP A 52 -26.81 -32.06 10.99
N LYS A 53 -26.24 -33.11 10.41
CA LYS A 53 -25.87 -34.33 11.14
C LYS A 53 -24.88 -34.05 12.26
N LEU A 54 -23.85 -33.24 12.00
CA LEU A 54 -22.87 -32.84 13.03
C LEU A 54 -23.53 -32.08 14.18
N LEU A 55 -24.44 -31.15 13.86
CA LEU A 55 -25.23 -30.43 14.85
C LEU A 55 -26.06 -31.40 15.71
N ILE A 56 -26.78 -32.33 15.09
CA ILE A 56 -27.62 -33.30 15.80
C ILE A 56 -26.77 -34.17 16.73
N ASN A 57 -25.63 -34.68 16.26
CA ASN A 57 -24.72 -35.46 17.09
C ASN A 57 -24.27 -34.68 18.33
N LYS A 58 -23.87 -33.41 18.15
CA LYS A 58 -23.48 -32.54 19.27
C LYS A 58 -24.63 -32.25 20.22
N ALA A 59 -25.84 -32.02 19.70
CA ALA A 59 -27.02 -31.82 20.51
C ALA A 59 -27.33 -33.06 21.37
N ILE A 60 -27.15 -34.26 20.81
CA ILE A 60 -27.33 -35.54 21.53
C ILE A 60 -26.31 -35.69 22.66
N GLU A 61 -25.04 -35.34 22.43
CA GLU A 61 -24.01 -35.30 23.48
C GLU A 61 -24.40 -34.36 24.64
N GLN A 62 -25.09 -33.26 24.33
CA GLN A 62 -25.64 -32.31 25.30
C GLN A 62 -27.00 -32.75 25.88
N GLY A 63 -27.43 -33.96 25.55
CA GLY A 63 -28.54 -34.66 26.17
C GLY A 63 -29.86 -34.61 25.40
N VAL A 64 -29.91 -33.97 24.22
CA VAL A 64 -31.07 -34.05 23.32
C VAL A 64 -31.32 -35.51 22.93
N ARG A 65 -32.59 -35.91 22.83
CA ARG A 65 -32.93 -37.27 22.39
C ARG A 65 -32.54 -37.47 20.94
N SER A 66 -31.94 -38.60 20.59
CA SER A 66 -31.73 -39.00 19.20
C SER A 66 -33.06 -39.01 18.41
N PRO A 67 -33.05 -38.93 17.07
CA PRO A 67 -34.27 -39.03 16.27
C PRO A 67 -35.10 -40.28 16.58
N ASP A 68 -34.46 -41.43 16.77
CA ASP A 68 -35.13 -42.69 17.08
C ASP A 68 -35.73 -42.72 18.50
N ASP A 69 -34.99 -42.22 19.49
CA ASP A 69 -35.47 -42.15 20.87
C ASP A 69 -36.56 -41.09 21.03
N TRP A 70 -36.45 -39.98 20.31
CA TRP A 70 -37.50 -38.98 20.23
C TRP A 70 -38.77 -39.57 19.63
N LYS A 71 -38.68 -40.33 18.53
CA LYS A 71 -39.86 -40.93 17.88
C LYS A 71 -40.62 -41.84 18.85
N LYS A 72 -39.90 -42.69 19.60
CA LYS A 72 -40.47 -43.55 20.65
C LYS A 72 -41.12 -42.72 21.75
N PHE A 73 -40.40 -41.73 22.29
CA PHE A 73 -40.91 -40.84 23.34
C PHE A 73 -42.13 -40.01 22.88
N ASN A 74 -42.13 -39.54 21.64
CA ASN A 74 -43.21 -38.73 21.09
C ASN A 74 -44.50 -39.56 20.95
N ALA A 75 -44.39 -40.83 20.55
CA ALA A 75 -45.52 -41.75 20.46
C ALA A 75 -46.18 -42.04 21.82
N THR A 76 -45.45 -41.95 22.94
CA THR A 76 -46.04 -42.13 24.28
C THR A 76 -46.78 -40.89 24.81
N ARG A 77 -46.70 -39.75 24.11
CA ARG A 77 -47.39 -38.51 24.51
C ARG A 77 -48.83 -38.52 23.99
N ALA A 78 -49.71 -37.82 24.70
CA ALA A 78 -51.07 -37.55 24.22
C ALA A 78 -51.04 -36.89 22.83
N LYS A 79 -51.99 -37.24 21.95
CA LYS A 79 -51.97 -36.88 20.51
C LYS A 79 -51.76 -35.39 20.27
N GLU A 80 -52.40 -34.54 21.06
CA GLU A 80 -52.29 -33.07 21.00
C GLU A 80 -50.94 -32.51 21.45
N ARG A 81 -50.11 -33.30 22.14
CA ARG A 81 -48.76 -32.95 22.58
C ARG A 81 -47.67 -33.55 21.70
N GLN A 82 -48.03 -34.45 20.79
CA GLN A 82 -47.10 -35.05 19.84
C GLN A 82 -46.58 -33.98 18.88
N LYS A 83 -45.29 -34.05 18.55
CA LYS A 83 -44.67 -33.18 17.56
C LYS A 83 -44.67 -33.88 16.19
N PRO A 84 -44.99 -33.16 15.10
CA PRO A 84 -45.16 -33.78 13.78
C PRO A 84 -43.83 -34.34 13.25
N ASP A 85 -42.72 -33.68 13.57
CA ASP A 85 -41.38 -34.04 13.12
C ASP A 85 -40.33 -33.66 14.17
N TYR A 86 -39.11 -34.15 13.95
CA TYR A 86 -37.98 -33.95 14.85
C TYR A 86 -37.50 -32.49 14.86
N GLU A 87 -37.62 -31.78 13.74
CA GLU A 87 -37.27 -30.36 13.64
C GLU A 87 -38.15 -29.48 14.52
N THR A 88 -39.46 -29.74 14.56
CA THR A 88 -40.42 -29.07 15.44
C THR A 88 -40.08 -29.35 16.91
N TYR A 89 -39.59 -30.55 17.22
CA TYR A 89 -39.10 -30.87 18.57
C TYR A 89 -37.84 -30.06 18.94
N LEU A 90 -36.86 -29.93 18.04
CA LEU A 90 -35.69 -29.07 18.25
C LEU A 90 -36.07 -27.59 18.41
N ARG A 91 -37.00 -27.12 17.56
CA ARG A 91 -37.55 -25.75 17.58
C ARG A 91 -38.16 -25.43 18.94
N ASP A 92 -38.93 -26.37 19.50
CA ASP A 92 -39.56 -26.22 20.81
C ASP A 92 -38.55 -26.11 21.95
N MET A 93 -37.45 -26.86 21.93
CA MET A 93 -36.39 -26.76 22.94
C MET A 93 -35.69 -25.39 22.93
N CYS A 94 -35.73 -24.68 21.80
CA CYS A 94 -35.23 -23.31 21.68
C CYS A 94 -36.27 -22.25 22.10
N GLY A 95 -37.53 -22.65 22.33
CA GLY A 95 -38.67 -21.74 22.43
C GLY A 95 -38.56 -20.67 23.52
N LYS A 96 -37.93 -20.98 24.67
CA LYS A 96 -37.71 -20.00 25.75
C LYS A 96 -36.78 -18.86 25.28
N THR A 97 -35.66 -19.21 24.68
CA THR A 97 -34.65 -18.27 24.18
C THR A 97 -35.19 -17.45 23.01
N VAL A 98 -35.89 -18.08 22.08
CA VAL A 98 -36.53 -17.40 20.94
C VAL A 98 -37.59 -16.39 21.40
N LYS A 99 -38.41 -16.75 22.40
CA LYS A 99 -39.37 -15.81 23.01
C LYS A 99 -38.67 -14.61 23.63
N ALA A 100 -37.53 -14.82 24.30
CA ALA A 100 -36.74 -13.73 24.88
C ALA A 100 -36.15 -12.81 23.80
N LEU A 101 -35.63 -13.36 22.70
CA LEU A 101 -35.13 -12.59 21.56
C LEU A 101 -36.24 -11.73 20.92
N ARG A 102 -37.44 -12.31 20.69
CA ARG A 102 -38.61 -11.57 20.18
C ARG A 102 -38.99 -10.43 21.11
N ARG A 103 -39.13 -10.68 22.41
CA ARG A 103 -39.40 -9.64 23.41
C ARG A 103 -38.34 -8.54 23.41
N SER A 104 -37.06 -8.89 23.28
CA SER A 104 -35.98 -7.90 23.26
C SER A 104 -35.94 -7.08 21.96
N ARG A 105 -36.42 -7.63 20.84
CA ARG A 105 -36.57 -6.91 19.57
C ARG A 105 -37.72 -5.91 19.66
N ASP A 106 -38.81 -6.33 20.28
CA ASP A 106 -40.06 -5.56 20.37
C ASP A 106 -40.09 -4.60 21.58
N LYS A 107 -39.00 -4.51 22.35
CA LYS A 107 -38.91 -3.65 23.54
C LYS A 107 -38.86 -2.17 23.15
N ASP A 108 -39.66 -1.36 23.84
CA ASP A 108 -39.63 0.10 23.71
C ASP A 108 -38.25 0.69 24.04
N GLY A 109 -37.82 1.67 23.24
CA GLY A 109 -36.51 2.31 23.37
C GLY A 109 -35.33 1.50 22.79
N GLN A 110 -35.58 0.35 22.15
CA GLN A 110 -34.51 -0.41 21.49
C GLN A 110 -33.99 0.31 20.24
N THR A 111 -32.66 0.32 20.05
CA THR A 111 -32.04 0.97 18.89
C THR A 111 -32.35 0.22 17.59
N GLN A 112 -32.40 0.93 16.46
CA GLN A 112 -32.64 0.32 15.15
C GLN A 112 -31.61 -0.75 14.82
N GLN A 113 -30.32 -0.50 15.10
CA GLN A 113 -29.24 -1.44 14.92
C GLN A 113 -29.50 -2.74 15.69
N LYS A 114 -29.90 -2.66 16.96
CA LYS A 114 -30.15 -3.84 17.80
C LYS A 114 -31.40 -4.59 17.33
N ARG A 115 -32.44 -3.89 16.89
CA ARG A 115 -33.63 -4.52 16.28
C ARG A 115 -33.28 -5.30 15.03
N THR A 116 -32.48 -4.73 14.13
CA THR A 116 -32.02 -5.42 12.92
C THR A 116 -31.20 -6.67 13.26
N GLN A 117 -30.26 -6.57 14.20
CA GLN A 117 -29.45 -7.70 14.66
C GLN A 117 -30.34 -8.85 15.18
N LEU A 118 -31.30 -8.55 16.06
CA LEU A 118 -32.22 -9.55 16.62
C LEU A 118 -33.15 -10.15 15.55
N SER A 119 -33.62 -9.34 14.60
CA SER A 119 -34.43 -9.83 13.46
C SER A 119 -33.65 -10.80 12.58
N GLN A 120 -32.37 -10.53 12.33
CA GLN A 120 -31.50 -11.45 11.58
C GLN A 120 -31.32 -12.77 12.33
N GLN A 121 -31.05 -12.75 13.64
CA GLN A 121 -30.93 -13.96 14.47
C GLN A 121 -32.22 -14.81 14.44
N LEU A 122 -33.39 -14.15 14.53
CA LEU A 122 -34.69 -14.83 14.42
C LEU A 122 -34.92 -15.41 13.03
N ALA A 123 -34.53 -14.71 11.97
CA ALA A 123 -34.64 -15.21 10.60
C ALA A 123 -33.74 -16.43 10.36
N TYR A 124 -32.54 -16.47 10.95
CA TYR A 124 -31.67 -17.65 10.92
C TYR A 124 -32.31 -18.84 11.63
N PHE A 125 -32.84 -18.62 12.83
CA PHE A 125 -33.58 -19.64 13.57
C PHE A 125 -34.77 -20.19 12.77
N ASP A 126 -35.54 -19.31 12.11
CA ASP A 126 -36.70 -19.74 11.34
C ASP A 126 -36.34 -20.60 10.13
N ARG A 127 -35.13 -20.46 9.57
CA ARG A 127 -34.62 -21.32 8.49
C ARG A 127 -34.07 -22.66 9.00
N GLN A 128 -33.40 -22.66 10.16
CA GLN A 128 -32.65 -23.82 10.67
C GLN A 128 -33.42 -24.66 11.69
N ASN A 129 -34.56 -24.17 12.20
CA ASN A 129 -35.35 -24.80 13.27
C ASN A 129 -34.61 -24.99 14.62
N VAL A 130 -33.36 -24.56 14.72
CA VAL A 130 -32.52 -24.64 15.92
C VAL A 130 -31.65 -23.39 16.04
N LEU A 131 -31.34 -22.97 17.27
CA LEU A 131 -30.40 -21.87 17.50
C LEU A 131 -28.98 -22.38 17.34
N VAL A 132 -28.24 -21.72 16.45
CA VAL A 132 -26.85 -22.02 16.14
C VAL A 132 -26.03 -20.77 16.42
N ASP A 133 -24.95 -20.94 17.18
CA ASP A 133 -24.04 -19.88 17.55
C ASP A 133 -22.84 -19.90 16.60
N GLY A 134 -22.57 -18.75 15.97
CA GLY A 134 -21.42 -18.55 15.10
C GLY A 134 -20.36 -17.72 15.79
N SER A 135 -19.11 -18.12 15.65
CA SER A 135 -17.97 -17.44 16.27
C SER A 135 -16.84 -17.22 15.28
N LEU A 136 -16.28 -16.00 15.25
CA LEU A 136 -15.13 -15.65 14.41
C LEU A 136 -13.96 -15.23 15.29
N TRP A 137 -12.78 -15.76 15.01
CA TRP A 137 -11.55 -15.52 15.75
C TRP A 137 -10.45 -15.01 14.84
N TYR A 138 -9.90 -13.85 15.18
CA TYR A 138 -8.84 -13.18 14.43
C TYR A 138 -7.59 -13.02 15.30
N ILE A 139 -6.41 -13.15 14.69
CA ILE A 139 -5.11 -12.88 15.33
C ILE A 139 -4.56 -11.51 14.93
N ALA A 140 -5.02 -11.00 13.79
CA ALA A 140 -4.78 -9.66 13.29
C ALA A 140 -6.00 -9.18 12.50
N ASN A 141 -6.09 -7.86 12.34
CA ASN A 141 -7.06 -7.24 11.44
C ASN A 141 -6.44 -6.98 10.06
N THR A 142 -7.29 -6.84 9.04
CA THR A 142 -6.88 -6.57 7.66
C THR A 142 -6.07 -5.28 7.45
N ASP A 143 -6.15 -4.36 8.41
CA ASP A 143 -5.46 -3.08 8.38
C ASP A 143 -4.22 -3.05 9.28
N ASP A 144 -3.92 -4.14 10.00
CA ASP A 144 -2.74 -4.24 10.84
C ASP A 144 -1.48 -4.29 9.96
N PRO A 145 -0.51 -3.39 10.18
CA PRO A 145 0.73 -3.45 9.43
C PRO A 145 1.51 -4.69 9.85
N ARG A 146 1.75 -5.59 8.89
CA ARG A 146 2.69 -6.70 9.06
C ARG A 146 4.03 -6.19 9.59
N PRO A 147 4.72 -6.93 10.48
CA PRO A 147 6.04 -6.55 10.96
C PRO A 147 7.02 -6.37 9.80
N LYS A 148 7.94 -5.40 9.94
CA LYS A 148 8.96 -5.13 8.92
C LYS A 148 9.80 -6.39 8.68
N GLY A 149 10.03 -6.72 7.41
CA GLY A 149 10.84 -7.88 7.03
C GLY A 149 10.12 -9.23 7.08
N VAL A 150 8.84 -9.28 7.49
CA VAL A 150 8.01 -10.49 7.41
C VAL A 150 7.25 -10.51 6.10
N SER A 151 7.46 -11.57 5.30
CA SER A 151 6.69 -11.77 4.06
C SER A 151 5.24 -12.13 4.35
N GLU A 152 4.34 -11.86 3.40
CA GLU A 152 2.92 -12.23 3.50
C GLU A 152 2.71 -13.70 3.81
N LYS A 153 3.47 -14.56 3.13
CA LYS A 153 3.42 -16.01 3.29
C LYS A 153 3.83 -16.42 4.70
N GLN A 154 4.87 -15.80 5.27
CA GLN A 154 5.31 -16.08 6.64
C GLN A 154 4.28 -15.61 7.67
N TRP A 155 3.68 -14.44 7.44
CA TRP A 155 2.63 -13.91 8.32
C TRP A 155 1.38 -14.80 8.33
N ARG A 156 0.86 -15.15 7.15
CA ARG A 156 -0.30 -16.05 7.03
C ARG A 156 -0.03 -17.43 7.63
N ALA A 157 1.18 -17.97 7.43
CA ALA A 157 1.56 -19.24 8.03
C ALA A 157 1.60 -19.17 9.58
N PHE A 158 1.98 -18.03 10.14
CA PHE A 158 1.88 -17.77 11.57
C PHE A 158 0.42 -17.72 12.05
N GLU A 159 -0.45 -16.99 11.37
CA GLU A 159 -1.87 -16.88 11.71
C GLU A 159 -2.56 -18.26 11.68
N VAL A 160 -2.35 -19.01 10.61
CA VAL A 160 -2.90 -20.37 10.46
C VAL A 160 -2.41 -21.30 11.56
N GLU A 161 -1.10 -21.29 11.87
CA GLU A 161 -0.58 -22.15 12.94
C GLU A 161 -1.13 -21.77 14.32
N ALA A 162 -1.19 -20.48 14.63
CA ALA A 162 -1.71 -20.03 15.92
C ALA A 162 -3.20 -20.37 16.06
N LEU A 163 -4.01 -20.22 15.01
CA LEU A 163 -5.42 -20.65 15.02
C LEU A 163 -5.58 -22.17 15.15
N LYS A 164 -4.72 -22.96 14.50
CA LYS A 164 -4.68 -24.43 14.65
C LYS A 164 -4.34 -24.84 16.08
N ARG A 165 -3.33 -24.21 16.68
CA ARG A 165 -2.94 -24.51 18.07
C ARG A 165 -4.00 -24.06 19.06
N PHE A 166 -4.66 -22.93 18.79
CA PHE A 166 -5.77 -22.43 19.61
C PHE A 166 -6.96 -23.40 19.61
N ASP A 167 -7.32 -24.02 18.48
CA ASP A 167 -8.38 -25.05 18.50
C ASP A 167 -8.03 -26.25 19.39
N ASN A 168 -6.75 -26.58 19.50
CA ASN A 168 -6.26 -27.66 20.33
C ASN A 168 -6.01 -27.24 21.78
N ASP A 169 -6.15 -25.95 22.12
CA ASP A 169 -5.89 -25.43 23.45
C ASP A 169 -6.91 -26.00 24.47
N PRO A 170 -6.46 -26.55 25.62
CA PRO A 170 -7.35 -27.11 26.63
C PRO A 170 -8.35 -26.10 27.21
N THR A 171 -7.95 -24.84 27.36
CA THR A 171 -8.81 -23.76 27.86
C THR A 171 -9.91 -23.49 26.84
N TYR A 172 -9.56 -23.30 25.57
CA TYR A 172 -10.55 -23.14 24.50
C TYR A 172 -11.53 -24.32 24.42
N ARG A 173 -11.03 -25.56 24.48
CA ARG A 173 -11.89 -26.77 24.44
C ARG A 173 -12.82 -26.87 25.64
N THR A 174 -12.36 -26.43 26.81
CA THR A 174 -13.17 -26.40 28.03
C THR A 174 -14.27 -25.35 27.94
N LEU A 175 -13.94 -24.17 27.39
CA LEU A 175 -14.86 -23.03 27.27
C LEU A 175 -15.88 -23.17 26.14
N ASN A 176 -15.61 -24.02 25.14
CA ASN A 176 -16.46 -24.16 23.94
C ASN A 176 -16.90 -25.61 23.69
N PRO A 177 -17.55 -26.27 24.67
CA PRO A 177 -17.93 -27.68 24.55
C PRO A 177 -19.00 -27.92 23.47
N GLY A 178 -19.73 -26.87 23.09
CA GLY A 178 -20.78 -26.91 22.08
C GLY A 178 -20.33 -26.86 20.63
N VAL A 179 -19.04 -26.63 20.36
CA VAL A 179 -18.51 -26.54 19.01
C VAL A 179 -18.55 -27.91 18.34
N PHE A 180 -19.24 -27.99 17.20
CA PHE A 180 -19.37 -29.21 16.39
C PHE A 180 -18.73 -29.09 15.01
N ARG A 181 -18.32 -27.87 14.62
CA ARG A 181 -17.65 -27.58 13.37
C ARG A 181 -16.70 -26.40 13.57
N SER A 182 -15.47 -26.55 13.10
CA SER A 182 -14.43 -25.52 13.21
C SER A 182 -13.53 -25.55 11.98
N GLU A 183 -13.34 -24.40 11.35
CA GLU A 183 -12.62 -24.23 10.09
C GLU A 183 -11.79 -22.94 10.14
N ILE A 184 -10.66 -22.89 9.41
CA ILE A 184 -9.90 -21.65 9.16
C ILE A 184 -10.19 -21.23 7.74
N HIS A 185 -10.63 -19.99 7.58
CA HIS A 185 -10.98 -19.42 6.30
C HIS A 185 -9.84 -18.52 5.84
N LEU A 186 -9.30 -18.82 4.66
CA LEU A 186 -8.20 -18.09 4.04
C LEU A 186 -8.68 -17.18 2.90
N ASP A 187 -9.94 -17.34 2.55
CA ASP A 187 -10.53 -16.95 1.28
C ASP A 187 -11.73 -16.02 1.46
N GLU A 188 -11.47 -14.81 1.93
CA GLU A 188 -12.49 -13.77 2.01
C GLU A 188 -11.87 -12.39 1.77
N LYS A 189 -12.72 -11.37 1.53
CA LYS A 189 -12.28 -9.96 1.50
C LYS A 189 -11.75 -9.43 2.85
N GLY A 190 -11.65 -10.31 3.86
CA GLY A 190 -11.15 -10.15 5.22
C GLY A 190 -9.72 -10.65 5.44
N GLU A 191 -9.37 -10.90 6.70
CA GLU A 191 -8.10 -11.49 7.15
C GLU A 191 -8.31 -12.99 7.43
N VAL A 192 -7.22 -13.76 7.51
CA VAL A 192 -7.28 -15.16 7.93
C VAL A 192 -7.96 -15.26 9.29
N HIS A 193 -8.97 -16.11 9.41
CA HIS A 193 -9.71 -16.26 10.65
C HIS A 193 -10.23 -17.67 10.84
N LYS A 194 -10.48 -18.02 12.10
CA LYS A 194 -11.14 -19.27 12.46
C LYS A 194 -12.62 -19.00 12.64
N GLN A 195 -13.45 -19.87 12.08
CA GLN A 195 -14.90 -19.83 12.23
C GLN A 195 -15.38 -21.10 12.93
N ASP A 196 -16.20 -20.91 13.96
CA ASP A 196 -16.83 -21.98 14.73
C ASP A 196 -18.33 -21.95 14.61
N VAL A 197 -18.91 -23.15 14.70
CA VAL A 197 -20.34 -23.35 14.86
C VAL A 197 -20.62 -24.19 16.10
N ALA A 198 -21.51 -23.69 16.96
CA ALA A 198 -21.83 -24.32 18.23
C ALA A 198 -23.34 -24.39 18.53
N VAL A 199 -23.72 -25.37 19.33
CA VAL A 199 -25.02 -25.47 19.99
C VAL A 199 -24.85 -25.53 21.50
N TRP A 200 -25.86 -25.05 22.24
CA TRP A 200 -25.78 -24.88 23.68
C TRP A 200 -27.03 -25.43 24.39
N PHE A 201 -27.31 -26.72 24.21
CA PHE A 201 -28.32 -27.42 24.99
C PHE A 201 -27.81 -27.72 26.39
N HIS A 202 -28.71 -27.65 27.37
CA HIS A 202 -28.41 -27.86 28.77
C HIS A 202 -29.59 -28.56 29.46
N ARG A 203 -29.28 -29.48 30.38
CA ARG A 203 -30.28 -30.18 31.22
C ARG A 203 -30.54 -29.39 32.48
N ASP A 204 -31.79 -28.95 32.68
CA ASP A 204 -32.17 -28.28 33.93
C ASP A 204 -32.22 -29.26 35.12
N ASN A 205 -32.45 -28.72 36.32
CA ASN A 205 -32.54 -29.49 37.56
C ASN A 205 -33.69 -30.52 37.57
N GLN A 206 -34.63 -30.42 36.63
CA GLN A 206 -35.72 -31.39 36.43
C GLN A 206 -35.38 -32.40 35.32
N ASN A 207 -34.12 -32.47 34.91
CA ASN A 207 -33.60 -33.31 33.84
C ASN A 207 -34.26 -33.03 32.47
N ARG A 208 -34.78 -31.81 32.27
CA ARG A 208 -35.34 -31.38 30.97
C ARG A 208 -34.27 -30.66 30.17
N VAL A 209 -34.12 -31.07 28.92
CA VAL A 209 -33.16 -30.45 27.99
C VAL A 209 -33.82 -29.24 27.33
N GLN A 210 -33.11 -28.12 27.33
CA GLN A 210 -33.51 -26.89 26.62
C GLN A 210 -32.27 -26.14 26.14
N TYR A 211 -32.43 -25.26 25.16
CA TYR A 211 -31.35 -24.38 24.73
C TYR A 211 -31.08 -23.30 25.80
N ALA A 212 -29.88 -23.26 26.37
CA ALA A 212 -29.51 -22.32 27.42
C ALA A 212 -28.01 -21.96 27.41
N LYS A 213 -27.61 -21.14 26.44
CA LYS A 213 -26.23 -20.65 26.28
C LYS A 213 -25.61 -20.09 27.55
N SER A 214 -26.28 -19.19 28.27
CA SER A 214 -25.73 -18.60 29.50
C SER A 214 -25.41 -19.65 30.56
N LYS A 215 -26.25 -20.69 30.70
CA LYS A 215 -25.99 -21.79 31.65
C LYS A 215 -24.83 -22.67 31.20
N GLY A 216 -24.76 -23.02 29.93
CA GLY A 216 -23.59 -23.73 29.39
C GLY A 216 -22.28 -22.96 29.54
N ILE A 217 -22.31 -21.63 29.40
CA ILE A 217 -21.15 -20.76 29.63
C ILE A 217 -20.75 -20.76 31.11
N HIS A 218 -21.70 -20.59 32.01
CA HIS A 218 -21.46 -20.66 33.46
C HIS A 218 -20.76 -21.98 33.84
N ASP A 219 -21.31 -23.12 33.42
CA ASP A 219 -20.72 -24.44 33.71
C ASP A 219 -19.31 -24.59 33.13
N SER A 220 -19.08 -24.03 31.93
CA SER A 220 -17.77 -24.08 31.27
C SER A 220 -16.73 -23.23 32.01
N LEU A 221 -17.11 -22.04 32.49
CA LEU A 221 -16.27 -21.18 33.33
C LEU A 221 -15.98 -21.83 34.68
N LEU A 222 -17.01 -22.36 35.35
CA LEU A 222 -16.85 -23.05 36.61
C LEU A 222 -15.90 -24.26 36.48
N LYS A 223 -16.03 -25.01 35.38
CA LYS A 223 -15.13 -26.12 35.04
C LYS A 223 -13.70 -25.65 34.79
N LEU A 224 -13.50 -24.54 34.07
CA LEU A 224 -12.18 -23.94 33.87
C LEU A 224 -11.49 -23.62 35.20
N TYR A 225 -12.26 -23.20 36.20
CA TYR A 225 -11.78 -22.91 37.55
C TYR A 225 -11.88 -24.10 38.51
N ASN A 226 -11.86 -25.34 37.98
CA ASN A 226 -11.86 -26.58 38.76
C ASN A 226 -13.06 -26.73 39.74
N GLY A 227 -14.22 -26.16 39.39
CA GLY A 227 -15.40 -26.17 40.26
C GLY A 227 -15.40 -25.11 41.37
N ASN A 228 -14.45 -24.17 41.35
CA ASN A 228 -14.33 -23.14 42.37
C ASN A 228 -15.27 -21.95 42.10
N GLU A 229 -16.43 -21.98 42.76
CA GLU A 229 -17.44 -20.93 42.69
C GLU A 229 -16.95 -19.59 43.26
N ASP A 230 -16.10 -19.60 44.28
CA ASP A 230 -15.56 -18.37 44.88
C ASP A 230 -14.61 -17.65 43.91
N GLU A 231 -13.77 -18.40 43.19
CA GLU A 231 -12.90 -17.82 42.16
C GLU A 231 -13.68 -17.29 40.96
N LEU A 232 -14.73 -18.01 40.54
CA LEU A 232 -15.65 -17.52 39.50
C LEU A 232 -16.28 -16.19 39.93
N ASN A 233 -16.84 -16.15 41.14
CA ASN A 233 -17.48 -14.96 41.68
C ASN A 233 -16.49 -13.81 41.87
N ARG A 234 -15.26 -14.07 42.31
CA ARG A 234 -14.21 -13.05 42.43
C ARG A 234 -13.90 -12.40 41.09
N ARG A 235 -13.74 -13.19 40.02
CA ARG A 235 -13.46 -12.65 38.67
C ARG A 235 -14.65 -11.87 38.10
N LEU A 236 -15.88 -12.34 38.33
CA LEU A 236 -17.09 -11.62 37.94
C LEU A 236 -17.23 -10.29 38.69
N ASP A 237 -16.91 -10.26 39.99
CA ASP A 237 -16.92 -9.05 40.80
C ASP A 237 -15.84 -8.05 40.33
N LEU A 238 -14.61 -8.50 40.06
CA LEU A 238 -13.56 -7.65 39.47
C LEU A 238 -14.00 -7.06 38.11
N LEU A 239 -14.68 -7.87 37.29
CA LEU A 239 -15.18 -7.41 36.01
C LEU A 239 -16.33 -6.40 36.17
N CYS A 240 -17.14 -6.49 37.22
CA CYS A 240 -18.11 -5.47 37.59
C CYS A 240 -17.42 -4.14 37.95
N ASP A 241 -16.37 -4.17 38.77
CA ASP A 241 -15.57 -2.99 39.14
C ASP A 241 -15.00 -2.29 37.89
N ILE A 242 -14.37 -3.08 37.01
CA ILE A 242 -13.80 -2.58 35.74
C ILE A 242 -14.90 -2.00 34.87
N SER A 243 -16.04 -2.68 34.73
CA SER A 243 -17.14 -2.22 33.87
C SER A 243 -17.72 -0.87 34.28
N ARG A 244 -17.66 -0.52 35.58
CA ARG A 244 -18.14 0.76 36.12
C ARG A 244 -17.16 1.91 35.89
N THR A 245 -15.88 1.62 35.70
CA THR A 245 -14.80 2.62 35.73
C THR A 245 -14.01 2.72 34.44
N VAL A 246 -14.08 1.71 33.56
CA VAL A 246 -13.25 1.65 32.35
C VAL A 246 -13.65 2.71 31.33
N ASP A 247 -12.64 3.47 30.89
CA ASP A 247 -12.74 4.36 29.74
C ASP A 247 -12.50 3.56 28.45
N LYS A 248 -13.52 3.50 27.60
CA LYS A 248 -13.49 2.77 26.32
C LYS A 248 -13.04 3.62 25.13
N THR A 249 -12.52 4.82 25.39
CA THR A 249 -11.97 5.71 24.36
C THR A 249 -10.77 5.04 23.66
N PRO A 250 -10.61 5.19 22.33
CA PRO A 250 -9.43 4.70 21.64
C PRO A 250 -8.11 5.14 22.30
N GLY A 251 -7.16 4.22 22.42
CA GLY A 251 -5.88 4.40 23.10
C GLY A 251 -5.90 4.13 24.61
N LYS A 252 -7.07 3.89 25.22
CA LYS A 252 -7.18 3.48 26.62
C LYS A 252 -7.04 1.98 26.78
N THR A 253 -6.53 1.53 27.93
CA THR A 253 -6.33 0.10 28.21
C THR A 253 -7.64 -0.66 28.16
N ARG A 254 -7.65 -1.81 27.49
CA ARG A 254 -8.84 -2.63 27.35
C ARG A 254 -9.24 -3.32 28.66
N SER A 255 -10.53 -3.54 28.85
CA SER A 255 -11.07 -4.21 30.04
C SER A 255 -10.51 -5.62 30.27
N ASP A 256 -10.22 -6.40 29.22
CA ASP A 256 -9.64 -7.74 29.36
C ASP A 256 -8.23 -7.68 29.94
N VAL A 257 -7.40 -6.76 29.43
CA VAL A 257 -6.04 -6.53 29.93
C VAL A 257 -6.05 -6.08 31.40
N LEU A 258 -6.98 -5.18 31.75
CA LEU A 258 -7.15 -4.75 33.15
C LEU A 258 -7.55 -5.93 34.05
N LEU A 259 -8.47 -6.77 33.60
CA LEU A 259 -8.93 -7.93 34.37
C LEU A 259 -7.79 -8.91 34.64
N PHE A 260 -7.05 -9.32 33.62
CA PHE A 260 -5.97 -10.29 33.82
C PHE A 260 -4.82 -9.73 34.65
N ARG A 261 -4.50 -8.43 34.51
CA ARG A 261 -3.54 -7.76 35.41
C ARG A 261 -4.02 -7.77 36.86
N ASP A 262 -5.31 -7.50 37.11
CA ASP A 262 -5.90 -7.52 38.45
C ASP A 262 -5.91 -8.95 39.03
N ILE A 263 -6.14 -9.98 38.19
CA ILE A 263 -6.05 -11.40 38.57
C ILE A 263 -4.62 -11.79 38.93
N GLU A 264 -3.64 -11.48 38.08
CA GLU A 264 -2.22 -11.80 38.27
C GLU A 264 -1.63 -11.13 39.52
N SER A 265 -2.08 -9.91 39.83
CA SER A 265 -1.69 -9.20 41.06
C SER A 265 -2.43 -9.66 42.31
N GLY A 266 -3.34 -10.63 42.21
CA GLY A 266 -4.11 -11.16 43.34
C GLY A 266 -5.13 -10.17 43.91
N LYS A 267 -5.52 -9.16 43.13
CA LYS A 267 -6.44 -8.10 43.57
C LYS A 267 -7.80 -8.69 43.97
N GLN A 268 -8.37 -8.16 45.04
CA GLN A 268 -9.72 -8.46 45.49
C GLN A 268 -10.71 -7.42 44.97
N PRO A 269 -11.97 -7.81 44.68
CA PRO A 269 -12.99 -6.87 44.27
C PRO A 269 -13.28 -5.84 45.35
N THR A 270 -13.73 -4.65 44.95
CA THR A 270 -14.02 -3.55 45.89
C THR A 270 -15.27 -3.80 46.74
N GLU A 271 -16.23 -4.52 46.18
CA GLU A 271 -17.44 -4.98 46.86
C GLU A 271 -17.92 -6.31 46.28
N HIS A 272 -18.83 -6.98 46.98
CA HIS A 272 -19.54 -8.14 46.44
C HIS A 272 -20.77 -7.70 45.67
N TYR A 273 -20.87 -8.15 44.42
CA TYR A 273 -22.00 -7.82 43.56
C TYR A 273 -23.14 -8.83 43.66
N THR A 274 -24.34 -8.40 43.28
CA THR A 274 -25.50 -9.29 43.23
C THR A 274 -25.35 -10.35 42.14
N GLN A 275 -25.98 -11.51 42.31
CA GLN A 275 -25.96 -12.56 41.27
C GLN A 275 -26.42 -12.04 39.90
N ARG A 276 -27.40 -11.14 39.88
CA ARG A 276 -27.89 -10.53 38.64
C ARG A 276 -26.81 -9.70 37.93
N GLU A 277 -25.98 -8.98 38.68
CA GLU A 277 -24.87 -8.21 38.11
C GLU A 277 -23.80 -9.15 37.56
N ARG A 278 -23.48 -10.23 38.28
CA ARG A 278 -22.54 -11.27 37.85
C ARG A 278 -23.00 -12.01 36.60
N ASP A 279 -24.26 -12.43 36.53
CA ASP A 279 -24.86 -13.10 35.36
C ASP A 279 -24.72 -12.25 34.08
N ASN A 280 -24.81 -10.92 34.19
CA ASN A 280 -24.63 -10.00 33.06
C ASN A 280 -23.15 -9.87 32.60
N ARG A 281 -22.22 -10.48 33.33
CA ARG A 281 -20.78 -10.47 33.06
C ARG A 281 -20.22 -11.82 32.67
N GLU A 282 -20.93 -12.92 32.88
CA GLU A 282 -20.47 -14.27 32.51
C GLU A 282 -20.08 -14.38 31.04
N ILE A 283 -20.91 -13.88 30.13
CA ILE A 283 -20.58 -13.90 28.68
C ILE A 283 -19.32 -13.07 28.41
N VAL A 284 -19.13 -11.95 29.11
CA VAL A 284 -17.94 -11.10 28.94
C VAL A 284 -16.70 -11.79 29.49
N LEU A 285 -16.79 -12.42 30.66
CA LEU A 285 -15.68 -13.19 31.24
C LEU A 285 -15.31 -14.37 30.32
N TRP A 286 -16.29 -15.12 29.83
CA TRP A 286 -16.08 -16.19 28.85
C TRP A 286 -15.39 -15.71 27.58
N ARG A 287 -15.75 -14.53 27.07
CA ARG A 287 -15.05 -13.88 25.96
C ARG A 287 -13.59 -13.58 26.30
N PHE A 288 -13.35 -13.00 27.48
CA PHE A 288 -12.02 -12.60 27.90
C PHE A 288 -11.09 -13.80 28.10
N GLU A 289 -11.58 -14.88 28.72
CA GLU A 289 -10.81 -16.13 28.89
C GLU A 289 -10.44 -16.76 27.54
N ASN A 290 -11.37 -16.80 26.58
CA ASN A 290 -11.07 -17.28 25.24
C ASN A 290 -10.05 -16.40 24.50
N ILE A 291 -10.24 -15.07 24.55
CA ILE A 291 -9.31 -14.11 23.94
C ILE A 291 -7.92 -14.25 24.57
N HIS A 292 -7.84 -14.41 25.89
CA HIS A 292 -6.58 -14.61 26.59
C HIS A 292 -5.87 -15.89 26.15
N ALA A 293 -6.60 -17.00 26.04
CA ALA A 293 -6.03 -18.25 25.51
C ALA A 293 -5.48 -18.08 24.08
N LEU A 294 -6.23 -17.44 23.18
CA LEU A 294 -5.78 -17.14 21.82
C LEU A 294 -4.54 -16.23 21.81
N GLN A 295 -4.52 -15.21 22.66
CA GLN A 295 -3.39 -14.30 22.83
C GLN A 295 -2.11 -15.02 23.26
N GLN A 296 -2.19 -15.91 24.25
CA GLN A 296 -1.04 -16.69 24.72
C GLN A 296 -0.51 -17.61 23.62
N VAL A 297 -1.40 -18.31 22.91
CA VAL A 297 -1.02 -19.17 21.78
C VAL A 297 -0.36 -18.36 20.67
N ALA A 298 -0.93 -17.21 20.29
CA ALA A 298 -0.37 -16.35 19.26
C ALA A 298 1.03 -15.83 19.63
N LEU A 299 1.22 -15.33 20.86
CA LEU A 299 2.53 -14.89 21.35
C LEU A 299 3.56 -16.02 21.33
N GLN A 300 3.16 -17.23 21.72
CA GLN A 300 4.03 -18.40 21.70
C GLN A 300 4.45 -18.77 20.27
N VAL A 301 3.51 -18.89 19.34
CA VAL A 301 3.81 -19.23 17.94
C VAL A 301 4.67 -18.15 17.27
N ALA A 302 4.39 -16.88 17.54
CA ALA A 302 5.21 -15.78 17.03
C ALA A 302 6.66 -15.88 17.51
N LYS A 303 6.87 -16.17 18.80
CA LYS A 303 8.20 -16.39 19.37
C LYS A 303 8.92 -17.56 18.69
N GLU A 304 8.24 -18.70 18.51
CA GLU A 304 8.81 -19.89 17.86
C GLU A 304 9.16 -19.64 16.38
N ARG A 305 8.39 -18.78 15.70
CA ARG A 305 8.61 -18.40 14.29
C ARG A 305 9.51 -17.18 14.10
N ASN A 306 10.04 -16.60 15.18
CA ASN A 306 10.83 -15.37 15.17
C ASN A 306 10.11 -14.20 14.45
N ILE A 307 8.82 -14.04 14.74
CA ILE A 307 7.99 -12.92 14.25
C ILE A 307 7.83 -11.92 15.40
N ASP A 308 8.16 -10.66 15.15
CA ASP A 308 7.93 -9.55 16.09
C ASP A 308 6.43 -9.20 16.14
N TYR A 309 5.66 -10.08 16.78
CA TYR A 309 4.24 -9.95 17.02
C TYR A 309 4.00 -9.34 18.40
N GLN A 310 3.18 -8.29 18.46
CA GLN A 310 2.81 -7.64 19.71
C GLN A 310 1.31 -7.40 19.76
N LEU A 311 0.72 -7.82 20.87
CA LEU A 311 -0.69 -7.62 21.16
C LEU A 311 -0.96 -6.16 21.51
N SER A 312 -2.05 -5.64 20.96
CA SER A 312 -2.59 -4.37 21.40
C SER A 312 -3.21 -4.51 22.79
N THR A 313 -2.79 -3.66 23.73
CA THR A 313 -3.35 -3.60 25.09
C THR A 313 -4.42 -2.53 25.25
N VAL A 314 -4.70 -1.78 24.17
CA VAL A 314 -5.58 -0.62 24.17
C VAL A 314 -6.76 -0.81 23.22
N TYR A 315 -7.83 -0.04 23.43
CA TYR A 315 -8.93 0.05 22.47
C TYR A 315 -8.42 0.71 21.19
N GLU A 316 -8.54 0.03 20.07
CA GLU A 316 -8.12 0.56 18.76
C GLU A 316 -9.25 1.30 18.05
N THR A 317 -10.49 0.96 18.40
CA THR A 317 -11.71 1.60 17.91
C THR A 317 -12.56 2.06 19.09
N ASP A 318 -13.52 2.94 18.82
CA ASP A 318 -14.50 3.41 19.80
C ASP A 318 -15.53 2.34 20.20
N GLY A 319 -15.34 1.09 19.74
CA GLY A 319 -16.21 -0.04 20.02
C GLY A 319 -17.55 0.00 19.29
N GLN A 320 -17.77 0.94 18.37
CA GLN A 320 -18.95 0.89 17.51
C GLN A 320 -18.75 -0.17 16.42
N HIS A 321 -19.20 -1.40 16.68
CA HIS A 321 -19.27 -2.43 15.65
C HIS A 321 -20.14 -1.93 14.48
N GLN A 322 -19.47 -1.63 13.38
CA GLN A 322 -20.09 -1.40 12.09
C GLN A 322 -20.34 -2.79 11.49
N ASN A 323 -21.62 -3.13 11.26
CA ASN A 323 -21.93 -4.35 10.52
C ASN A 323 -21.25 -4.32 9.14
N ARG A 324 -21.12 -5.49 8.48
CA ARG A 324 -20.45 -5.63 7.17
C ARG A 324 -20.83 -4.53 6.17
N THR A 325 -22.10 -4.14 6.10
CA THR A 325 -22.59 -3.09 5.17
C THR A 325 -22.00 -1.73 5.52
N THR A 326 -22.02 -1.35 6.80
CA THR A 326 -21.44 -0.09 7.28
C THR A 326 -19.91 -0.11 7.18
N TYR A 327 -19.26 -1.23 7.50
CA TYR A 327 -17.82 -1.41 7.31
C TYR A 327 -17.41 -1.30 5.84
N MET A 328 -18.15 -1.93 4.92
CA MET A 328 -17.90 -1.82 3.48
C MET A 328 -18.11 -0.39 2.97
N ALA A 329 -19.12 0.33 3.45
CA ALA A 329 -19.35 1.73 3.12
C ALA A 329 -18.23 2.64 3.66
N ALA A 330 -17.78 2.41 4.91
CA ALA A 330 -16.66 3.13 5.51
C ALA A 330 -15.33 2.82 4.79
N ARG A 331 -15.10 1.56 4.40
CA ARG A 331 -13.92 1.14 3.61
C ARG A 331 -13.94 1.74 2.21
N GLN A 332 -15.10 1.81 1.55
CA GLN A 332 -15.27 2.54 0.29
C GLN A 332 -15.01 4.03 0.47
N ALA A 333 -15.47 4.64 1.57
CA ALA A 333 -15.21 6.04 1.88
C ALA A 333 -13.71 6.29 2.13
N GLN A 334 -13.04 5.44 2.92
CA GLN A 334 -11.60 5.50 3.16
C GLN A 334 -10.77 5.24 1.91
N ALA A 335 -11.20 4.32 1.04
CA ALA A 335 -10.56 4.07 -0.25
C ALA A 335 -10.66 5.29 -1.17
N LYS A 336 -11.80 5.99 -1.19
CA LYS A 336 -11.95 7.29 -1.87
C LYS A 336 -11.00 8.34 -1.29
N VAL A 337 -10.86 8.42 0.03
CA VAL A 337 -9.94 9.36 0.69
C VAL A 337 -8.46 9.03 0.42
N LYS A 338 -8.05 7.75 0.43
CA LYS A 338 -6.69 7.32 0.06
C LYS A 338 -6.40 7.58 -1.43
N GLY A 339 -7.37 7.35 -2.32
CA GLY A 339 -7.29 7.70 -3.74
C GLY A 339 -7.11 9.21 -3.95
N TYR A 340 -7.87 10.02 -3.22
CA TYR A 340 -7.75 11.48 -3.24
C TYR A 340 -6.37 11.96 -2.76
N LYS A 341 -5.85 11.44 -1.64
CA LYS A 341 -4.51 11.80 -1.15
C LYS A 341 -3.39 11.41 -2.13
N ARG A 342 -3.49 10.25 -2.81
CA ARG A 342 -2.54 9.85 -3.87
C ARG A 342 -2.63 10.76 -5.08
N ALA A 343 -3.84 11.13 -5.51
CA ALA A 343 -4.04 12.07 -6.63
C ALA A 343 -3.48 13.46 -6.32
N VAL A 344 -3.72 14.00 -5.13
CA VAL A 344 -3.15 15.29 -4.68
C VAL A 344 -1.62 15.24 -4.59
N TYR A 345 -1.06 14.11 -4.15
CA TYR A 345 0.41 13.95 -4.11
C TYR A 345 1.02 13.86 -5.51
N ALA A 346 0.39 13.10 -6.42
CA ALA A 346 0.83 13.00 -7.81
C ALA A 346 0.73 14.34 -8.54
N ASP A 347 -0.34 15.10 -8.33
CA ASP A 347 -0.53 16.44 -8.89
C ASP A 347 0.52 17.43 -8.37
N LYS A 348 0.78 17.45 -7.06
CA LYS A 348 1.87 18.27 -6.49
C LYS A 348 3.25 17.91 -7.04
N LYS A 349 3.52 16.62 -7.29
CA LYS A 349 4.79 16.16 -7.88
C LYS A 349 4.89 16.62 -9.35
N LEU A 350 3.81 16.50 -10.12
CA LEU A 350 3.75 16.95 -11.51
C LEU A 350 3.93 18.47 -11.61
N GLN A 351 3.26 19.24 -10.77
CA GLN A 351 3.42 20.71 -10.72
C GLN A 351 4.85 21.12 -10.34
N LYS A 352 5.49 20.41 -9.40
CA LYS A 352 6.91 20.65 -9.09
C LYS A 352 7.83 20.37 -10.28
N GLN A 353 7.54 19.33 -11.06
CA GLN A 353 8.30 19.02 -12.28
C GLN A 353 8.09 20.09 -13.36
N ILE A 354 6.84 20.52 -13.60
CA ILE A 354 6.52 21.61 -14.53
C ILE A 354 7.25 22.89 -14.10
N ASN A 355 7.25 23.24 -12.81
CA ASN A 355 7.95 24.41 -12.31
C ASN A 355 9.46 24.30 -12.47
N SER A 356 10.05 23.14 -12.19
CA SER A 356 11.48 22.92 -12.40
C SER A 356 11.87 23.08 -13.87
N VAL A 357 11.07 22.55 -14.80
CA VAL A 357 11.31 22.73 -16.24
C VAL A 357 11.13 24.19 -16.65
N TYR A 358 10.13 24.88 -16.10
CA TYR A 358 9.89 26.30 -16.34
C TYR A 358 11.08 27.15 -15.90
N THR A 359 11.52 27.01 -14.64
CA THR A 359 12.66 27.76 -14.11
C THR A 359 13.93 27.47 -14.90
N ASN A 360 14.14 26.21 -15.32
CA ASN A 360 15.30 25.85 -16.14
C ASN A 360 15.24 26.42 -17.56
N ALA A 361 14.06 26.50 -18.17
CA ALA A 361 13.90 26.98 -19.54
C ALA A 361 13.88 28.51 -19.63
N ILE A 362 13.24 29.18 -18.67
CA ILE A 362 12.94 30.62 -18.73
C ILE A 362 13.85 31.44 -17.78
N GLY A 363 14.46 30.81 -16.77
CA GLY A 363 15.46 31.43 -15.90
C GLY A 363 14.92 32.12 -14.65
N HIS A 364 13.61 32.04 -14.39
CA HIS A 364 12.98 32.50 -13.14
C HIS A 364 11.79 31.61 -12.75
N ASP A 365 11.33 31.75 -11.51
CA ASP A 365 10.17 30.99 -11.04
C ASP A 365 8.87 31.45 -11.71
N PRO A 366 7.91 30.53 -11.96
CA PRO A 366 6.63 30.87 -12.56
C PRO A 366 5.75 31.69 -11.60
N ASP A 367 4.95 32.62 -12.14
CA ASP A 367 3.98 33.40 -11.37
C ASP A 367 3.00 32.46 -10.63
N PRO A 368 2.74 32.67 -9.32
CA PRO A 368 1.76 31.93 -8.55
C PRO A 368 0.37 31.81 -9.20
N GLY A 369 -0.03 32.80 -10.01
CA GLY A 369 -1.33 32.84 -10.69
C GLY A 369 -1.44 31.97 -11.95
N LEU A 370 -0.33 31.51 -12.53
CA LEU A 370 -0.34 30.74 -13.79
C LEU A 370 -0.77 29.29 -13.55
N SER A 371 -1.72 28.81 -14.35
CA SER A 371 -2.10 27.39 -14.37
C SER A 371 -0.97 26.52 -14.97
N PRO A 372 -0.95 25.21 -14.68
CA PRO A 372 0.07 24.30 -15.23
C PRO A 372 0.12 24.28 -16.76
N LEU A 373 -1.01 24.45 -17.43
CA LEU A 373 -1.07 24.48 -18.90
C LEU A 373 -0.44 25.75 -19.45
N GLU A 374 -0.69 26.90 -18.81
CA GLU A 374 -0.09 28.18 -19.22
C GLU A 374 1.43 28.15 -19.05
N ARG A 375 1.94 27.54 -17.97
CA ARG A 375 3.39 27.34 -17.76
C ARG A 375 4.03 26.51 -18.87
N VAL A 376 3.37 25.43 -19.31
CA VAL A 376 3.87 24.58 -20.42
C VAL A 376 3.85 25.33 -21.75
N ASN A 377 2.82 26.13 -22.00
CA ASN A 377 2.75 26.94 -23.22
C ASN A 377 3.85 28.00 -23.28
N GLU A 378 4.16 28.66 -22.16
CA GLU A 378 5.26 29.63 -22.09
C GLU A 378 6.62 28.98 -22.34
N ILE A 379 6.88 27.78 -21.78
CA ILE A 379 8.09 27.00 -22.09
C ILE A 379 8.17 26.74 -23.60
N ALA A 380 7.07 26.29 -24.22
CA ALA A 380 7.05 25.97 -25.65
C ALA A 380 7.31 27.22 -26.53
N VAL A 381 6.75 28.36 -26.17
CA VAL A 381 6.99 29.64 -26.86
C VAL A 381 8.45 30.07 -26.73
N HIS A 382 9.02 29.98 -25.52
CA HIS A 382 10.40 30.37 -25.28
C HIS A 382 11.39 29.47 -26.05
N LEU A 383 11.18 28.15 -26.05
CA LEU A 383 12.01 27.21 -26.81
C LEU A 383 11.94 27.47 -28.33
N LYS A 384 10.76 27.87 -28.84
CA LYS A 384 10.61 28.25 -30.24
C LYS A 384 11.42 29.52 -30.56
N SER A 385 11.37 30.53 -29.69
CA SER A 385 12.17 31.75 -29.81
C SER A 385 13.66 31.46 -29.84
N LEU A 386 14.16 30.62 -28.90
CA LEU A 386 15.57 30.23 -28.85
C LEU A 386 16.01 29.49 -30.12
N LYS A 387 15.14 28.64 -30.68
CA LYS A 387 15.42 27.96 -31.94
C LYS A 387 15.55 28.93 -33.11
N GLU A 388 14.69 29.95 -33.17
CA GLU A 388 14.74 30.99 -34.21
C GLU A 388 16.00 31.86 -34.07
N GLU A 389 16.42 32.18 -32.85
CA GLU A 389 17.68 32.90 -32.59
C GLU A 389 18.92 32.07 -32.96
N ALA A 390 18.95 30.78 -32.58
CA ALA A 390 20.03 29.87 -32.95
C ALA A 390 20.18 29.75 -34.48
N GLN A 391 19.07 29.69 -35.22
CA GLN A 391 19.10 29.67 -36.68
C GLN A 391 19.67 30.97 -37.25
N LYS A 392 19.25 32.14 -36.73
CA LYS A 392 19.80 33.43 -37.16
C LYS A 392 21.31 33.53 -36.92
N LEU A 393 21.78 33.05 -35.77
CA LEU A 393 23.22 33.02 -35.46
C LEU A 393 23.98 32.08 -36.38
N GLN A 394 23.42 30.92 -36.71
CA GLN A 394 24.02 29.99 -37.68
C GLN A 394 24.14 30.64 -39.07
N ASP A 395 23.08 31.26 -39.56
CA ASP A 395 23.08 31.96 -40.85
C ASP A 395 24.10 33.12 -40.88
N GLN A 396 24.26 33.83 -39.76
CA GLN A 396 25.28 34.89 -39.64
C GLN A 396 26.70 34.32 -39.67
N ASN A 397 26.94 33.22 -38.95
CA ASN A 397 28.25 32.57 -38.88
C ASN A 397 28.66 32.01 -40.26
N GLU A 398 27.72 31.44 -41.01
CA GLU A 398 27.95 31.00 -42.40
C GLU A 398 28.32 32.17 -43.32
N ARG A 399 27.65 33.32 -43.18
CA ARG A 399 27.99 34.54 -43.95
C ARG A 399 29.38 35.08 -43.60
N GLU A 400 29.76 35.08 -42.33
CA GLU A 400 31.09 35.51 -41.90
C GLU A 400 32.18 34.56 -42.39
N GLN A 401 31.92 33.25 -42.38
CA GLN A 401 32.84 32.25 -42.92
C GLN A 401 33.04 32.43 -44.43
N GLN A 402 31.98 32.70 -45.19
CA GLN A 402 32.08 32.99 -46.63
C GLN A 402 32.91 34.25 -46.91
N LYS A 403 32.76 35.31 -46.11
CA LYS A 403 33.58 36.53 -46.22
C LYS A 403 35.05 36.21 -45.95
N LEU A 404 35.33 35.45 -44.89
CA LEU A 404 36.69 35.04 -44.54
C LEU A 404 37.37 34.26 -45.68
N ASP A 405 36.66 33.32 -46.29
CA ASP A 405 37.18 32.52 -47.41
C ASP A 405 37.41 33.36 -48.68
N GLN A 406 36.56 34.36 -48.95
CA GLN A 406 36.80 35.31 -50.04
C GLN A 406 38.06 36.14 -49.80
N THR A 407 38.25 36.65 -48.59
CA THR A 407 39.45 37.43 -48.23
C THR A 407 40.72 36.58 -48.33
N LYS A 408 40.69 35.32 -47.92
CA LYS A 408 41.84 34.39 -48.08
C LYS A 408 42.23 34.21 -49.55
N ARG A 409 41.26 33.96 -50.43
CA ARG A 409 41.52 33.83 -51.88
C ARG A 409 42.10 35.10 -52.50
N GLN A 410 41.60 36.27 -52.08
CA GLN A 410 42.16 37.55 -52.55
C GLN A 410 43.61 37.72 -52.11
N ASN A 411 43.95 37.37 -50.86
CA ASN A 411 45.32 37.44 -50.37
C ASN A 411 46.26 36.45 -51.10
N GLU A 412 45.80 35.23 -51.40
CA GLU A 412 46.59 34.25 -52.17
C GLU A 412 46.87 34.77 -53.59
N LEU A 413 45.87 35.36 -54.26
CA LEU A 413 46.04 35.98 -55.58
C LEU A 413 47.06 37.13 -55.54
N LEU A 414 46.99 38.00 -54.52
CA LEU A 414 47.96 39.09 -54.32
C LEU A 414 49.38 38.58 -54.08
N GLN A 415 49.54 37.51 -53.30
CA GLN A 415 50.85 36.87 -53.08
C GLN A 415 51.42 36.28 -54.38
N GLN A 416 50.59 35.59 -55.17
CA GLN A 416 51.01 35.06 -56.48
C GLN A 416 51.43 36.18 -57.45
N GLN A 417 50.66 37.26 -57.52
CA GLN A 417 51.02 38.42 -58.36
C GLN A 417 52.35 39.02 -57.91
N THR A 418 52.56 39.23 -56.62
CA THR A 418 53.81 39.77 -56.08
C THR A 418 55.01 38.87 -56.41
N SER A 419 54.86 37.54 -56.34
CA SER A 419 55.91 36.58 -56.70
C SER A 419 56.25 36.63 -58.20
N ASN A 420 55.25 36.66 -59.07
CA ASN A 420 55.45 36.78 -60.52
C ASN A 420 56.15 38.10 -60.89
N TRP A 421 55.78 39.19 -60.23
CA TRP A 421 56.43 40.50 -60.39
C TRP A 421 57.92 40.46 -60.02
N GLN A 422 58.27 39.79 -58.92
CA GLN A 422 59.67 39.61 -58.51
C GLN A 422 60.46 38.76 -59.50
N GLN A 423 59.87 37.67 -60.02
CA GLN A 423 60.52 36.83 -61.04
C GLN A 423 60.76 37.60 -62.34
N PHE A 424 59.78 38.38 -62.79
CA PHE A 424 59.91 39.19 -64.00
C PHE A 424 60.98 40.28 -63.86
N ARG A 425 61.04 40.95 -62.70
CA ARG A 425 62.11 41.90 -62.33
C ARG A 425 63.49 41.26 -62.48
N LEU A 426 63.69 40.08 -61.87
CA LEU A 426 64.97 39.36 -61.93
C LEU A 426 65.32 38.95 -63.36
N LEU A 427 64.33 38.51 -64.15
CA LEU A 427 64.54 38.12 -65.54
C LEU A 427 65.01 39.31 -66.39
N LEU A 428 64.38 40.47 -66.25
CA LEU A 428 64.80 41.70 -66.96
C LEU A 428 66.22 42.10 -66.61
N VAL A 429 66.56 42.12 -65.31
CA VAL A 429 67.93 42.44 -64.86
C VAL A 429 68.94 41.45 -65.45
N ASN A 430 68.62 40.15 -65.45
CA ASN A 430 69.50 39.12 -66.03
C ASN A 430 69.64 39.23 -67.56
N ILE A 431 68.57 39.60 -68.28
CA ILE A 431 68.64 39.82 -69.75
C ILE A 431 69.56 41.00 -70.04
N ILE A 432 69.37 42.12 -69.33
CA ILE A 432 70.20 43.32 -69.48
C ILE A 432 71.67 42.97 -69.18
N GLU A 433 71.94 42.22 -68.12
CA GLU A 433 73.27 41.73 -67.77
C GLU A 433 73.91 40.88 -68.87
N LYS A 434 73.17 39.95 -69.47
CA LYS A 434 73.68 39.14 -70.59
C LYS A 434 73.95 39.97 -71.84
N LEU A 435 73.05 40.90 -72.18
CA LEU A 435 73.23 41.81 -73.32
C LEU A 435 74.43 42.74 -73.12
N TRP A 436 74.64 43.23 -71.91
CA TRP A 436 75.81 44.04 -71.57
C TRP A 436 77.13 43.29 -71.84
N ASN A 437 77.21 42.03 -71.39
CA ASN A 437 78.40 41.20 -71.64
C ASN A 437 78.65 40.89 -73.12
N LEU A 438 77.62 40.96 -73.97
CA LEU A 438 77.71 40.73 -75.42
C LEU A 438 78.07 42.01 -76.20
N MET A 439 77.63 43.18 -75.73
CA MET A 439 77.78 44.44 -76.45
C MET A 439 79.12 45.14 -76.23
N PHE A 440 79.87 44.80 -75.17
CA PHE A 440 81.08 45.52 -74.79
C PHE A 440 82.35 44.65 -74.89
N ASP A 441 83.37 45.22 -75.56
CA ASP A 441 84.68 44.61 -75.81
C ASP A 441 85.50 44.38 -74.52
N ARG A 442 86.53 43.52 -74.64
CA ARG A 442 87.30 42.95 -73.52
C ARG A 442 87.84 43.96 -72.51
N ASP A 443 88.17 45.17 -72.94
CA ASP A 443 88.75 46.22 -72.08
C ASP A 443 87.71 46.97 -71.22
N MET A 444 86.42 46.95 -71.58
CA MET A 444 85.31 47.49 -70.75
C MET A 444 84.78 46.46 -69.74
N ARG A 445 85.26 45.21 -69.77
CA ARG A 445 84.84 44.12 -68.87
C ARG A 445 85.54 44.14 -67.51
N ASP A 446 86.73 44.73 -67.43
CA ASP A 446 87.49 44.77 -66.16
C ASP A 446 86.92 45.82 -65.18
N ASP A 447 86.40 46.94 -65.68
CA ASP A 447 85.62 47.90 -64.87
C ASP A 447 84.28 47.31 -64.39
N TYR A 448 83.67 46.43 -65.19
CA TYR A 448 82.43 45.74 -64.84
C TYR A 448 82.64 44.72 -63.71
N LYS A 449 83.75 43.96 -63.71
CA LYS A 449 84.03 42.95 -62.66
C LYS A 449 84.25 43.57 -61.28
N ASN A 450 84.89 44.74 -61.21
CA ASN A 450 85.22 45.38 -59.92
C ASN A 450 84.04 46.12 -59.28
N ASN A 451 82.96 46.41 -60.02
CA ASN A 451 81.76 47.11 -59.53
C ASN A 451 80.43 46.41 -59.90
N HIS A 452 80.49 45.13 -60.21
CA HIS A 452 79.37 44.33 -60.74
C HIS A 452 78.10 44.43 -59.89
N GLN A 453 78.22 44.26 -58.58
CA GLN A 453 77.08 44.30 -57.67
C GLN A 453 76.43 45.69 -57.63
N ARG A 454 77.23 46.77 -57.62
CA ARG A 454 76.70 48.14 -57.63
C ARG A 454 75.96 48.47 -58.93
N TRP A 455 76.45 47.96 -60.06
CA TRP A 455 75.74 48.08 -61.34
C TRP A 455 74.43 47.29 -61.33
N ARG A 456 74.45 46.04 -60.84
CA ARG A 456 73.27 45.19 -60.72
C ARG A 456 72.22 45.84 -59.84
N ASP A 457 72.60 46.40 -58.70
CA ASP A 457 71.70 47.09 -57.78
C ASP A 457 71.10 48.36 -58.42
N SER A 458 71.91 49.15 -59.13
CA SER A 458 71.45 50.33 -59.87
C SER A 458 70.47 49.98 -60.99
N MET A 459 70.77 48.97 -61.80
CA MET A 459 69.88 48.50 -62.86
C MET A 459 68.60 47.90 -62.29
N THR A 460 68.68 47.19 -61.18
CA THR A 460 67.51 46.69 -60.46
C THR A 460 66.60 47.84 -60.02
N ALA A 461 67.15 48.93 -59.47
CA ALA A 461 66.37 50.11 -59.08
C ALA A 461 65.77 50.86 -60.29
N GLN A 462 66.46 50.88 -61.43
CA GLN A 462 65.93 51.47 -62.67
C GLN A 462 64.79 50.63 -63.25
N VAL A 463 64.96 49.31 -63.29
CA VAL A 463 63.92 48.36 -63.69
C VAL A 463 62.70 48.48 -62.78
N ASP A 464 62.90 48.57 -61.45
CA ASP A 464 61.81 48.81 -60.50
C ASP A 464 61.06 50.11 -60.77
N ASN A 465 61.79 51.20 -61.01
CA ASN A 465 61.18 52.50 -61.29
C ASN A 465 60.39 52.51 -62.61
N GLN A 466 60.86 51.81 -63.64
CA GLN A 466 60.13 51.68 -64.91
C GLN A 466 58.92 50.76 -64.76
N MET A 467 59.08 49.65 -64.06
CA MET A 467 58.00 48.73 -63.74
C MET A 467 56.89 49.42 -62.93
N HIS A 468 57.24 50.25 -61.94
CA HIS A 468 56.29 51.07 -61.18
C HIS A 468 55.57 52.12 -62.03
N LYS A 469 56.19 52.61 -63.11
CA LYS A 469 55.56 53.54 -64.07
C LYS A 469 54.61 52.83 -65.04
N MET A 470 54.79 51.53 -65.26
CA MET A 470 53.95 50.70 -66.13
C MET A 470 52.72 50.11 -65.41
N ILE A 471 52.64 50.26 -64.09
CA ILE A 471 51.48 49.84 -63.29
C ILE A 471 50.39 50.93 -63.37
N ASP A 472 49.20 50.56 -63.84
CA ASP A 472 48.03 51.46 -63.97
C ASP A 472 47.59 52.01 -62.60
N GLY A 473 47.01 53.21 -62.58
CA GLY A 473 46.72 53.98 -61.37
C GLY A 473 45.89 53.22 -60.32
N LYS A 474 45.01 52.31 -60.75
CA LYS A 474 44.19 51.46 -59.87
C LYS A 474 44.98 50.43 -59.07
N THR A 475 46.12 49.96 -59.57
CA THR A 475 46.96 48.96 -58.90
C THR A 475 47.98 49.62 -57.95
N LYS A 476 48.30 50.88 -58.21
CA LYS A 476 49.17 51.72 -57.36
C LYS A 476 48.57 51.94 -55.96
N ASP A 477 47.25 52.09 -55.87
CA ASP A 477 46.52 52.22 -54.60
C ASP A 477 46.46 50.90 -53.80
N GLN A 478 46.54 49.74 -54.47
CA GLN A 478 46.54 48.42 -53.81
C GLN A 478 47.91 48.02 -53.25
N LEU A 479 49.01 48.56 -53.82
CA LEU A 479 50.38 48.32 -53.35
C LEU A 479 50.84 49.30 -52.26
N HIS A 480 50.15 50.43 -52.09
CA HIS A 480 50.47 51.46 -51.09
C HIS A 480 49.61 51.40 -49.82
N ALA A 481 48.85 50.33 -49.56
CA ALA A 481 48.19 50.17 -48.27
C ALA A 481 49.26 50.03 -47.17
N PRO A 482 49.44 51.04 -46.29
CA PRO A 482 50.35 50.89 -45.17
C PRO A 482 49.76 49.84 -44.24
N GLU A 483 50.59 48.95 -43.71
CA GLU A 483 50.27 48.21 -42.50
C GLU A 483 49.93 49.23 -41.40
N LYS A 484 48.65 49.57 -41.24
CA LYS A 484 48.15 50.15 -40.01
C LYS A 484 48.01 49.04 -38.97
N GLY A 485 49.17 48.51 -38.56
CA GLY A 485 49.36 48.00 -37.21
C GLY A 485 49.34 49.18 -36.26
N GLY A 486 48.14 49.56 -35.81
CA GLY A 486 47.93 50.65 -34.87
C GLY A 486 47.03 50.18 -33.74
N ASN A 487 47.64 49.57 -32.73
CA ASN A 487 47.08 49.43 -31.38
C ASN A 487 46.43 50.76 -30.97
N LYS A 488 45.12 50.75 -30.76
CA LYS A 488 44.45 51.68 -29.84
C LYS A 488 43.57 50.89 -28.90
N SER A 489 44.06 50.86 -27.67
CA SER A 489 43.36 50.57 -26.42
C SER A 489 42.12 51.43 -26.20
N GLU A 490 41.30 50.95 -25.27
CA GLU A 490 40.21 51.60 -24.53
C GLU A 490 38.82 51.60 -25.24
N LYS A 491 37.70 51.30 -24.57
CA LYS A 491 37.41 51.34 -23.13
C LYS A 491 36.17 50.51 -22.80
N THR A 492 36.19 49.97 -21.59
CA THR A 492 35.07 49.55 -20.75
C THR A 492 33.87 50.51 -20.83
N LEU A 493 32.67 49.93 -20.90
CA LEU A 493 31.54 50.23 -20.02
C LEU A 493 30.68 48.98 -19.89
#